data_AF-A0AAN0NL23-F1
#
_entry.id   AF-A0AAN0NL23-F1
#
_cell.length_a   1.000
_cell.length_b   1.000
_cell.length_c   1.000
_cell.angle_alpha   90.00
_cell.angle_beta   90.00
_cell.angle_gamma   90.00
#
_symmetry.space_group_name_H-M   'P 1'
#
loop_
_entity.id
_entity.type
_entity.pdbx_description
1 polymer ?
#
loop_
_entity_poly.entity_id
_entity_poly.type
_entity_poly.pdbx_seq_one_letter_code
_entity_poly.pdbx_strand_id
1 'polypeptide(L)'
;MSDWKPLPGEDAKSYIERVGGWDGAKIKMMAVLQSEFGYKHGDAKTLSLTSSRFWMTFFRSKLARMHAAGNGRAAGRRFVENRNSDWGIGKPTLTPTEIDQLLNEFGDWQD
;
A
#
# COMPACT_ATOMS: atom_id res chain seq x y z
N MET A 1 -0.57 -17.59 14.82
CA MET A 1 0.78 -17.71 14.25
C MET A 1 1.35 -16.30 14.10
N SER A 2 2.65 -16.11 14.28
CA SER A 2 3.25 -14.78 14.17
C SER A 2 3.38 -14.39 12.70
N ASP A 3 2.31 -13.88 12.09
CA ASP A 3 2.24 -13.47 10.67
C ASP A 3 3.35 -12.46 10.28
N TRP A 4 3.97 -11.85 11.28
CA TRP A 4 5.03 -10.86 11.19
C TRP A 4 6.45 -11.44 11.20
N LYS A 5 6.64 -12.74 11.45
CA LYS A 5 7.98 -13.33 11.36
C LYS A 5 8.34 -13.61 9.90
N PRO A 6 9.61 -13.39 9.50
CA PRO A 6 10.10 -13.86 8.21
C PRO A 6 9.96 -15.38 8.09
N LEU A 7 9.64 -15.86 6.90
CA LEU A 7 9.69 -17.29 6.58
C LEU A 7 11.15 -17.73 6.35
N PRO A 8 11.48 -19.03 6.52
CA PRO A 8 12.82 -19.52 6.24
C PRO A 8 13.25 -19.21 4.79
N GLY A 9 14.36 -18.48 4.64
CA GLY A 9 14.88 -18.08 3.32
C GLY A 9 14.12 -16.94 2.64
N GLU A 10 13.12 -16.34 3.29
CA GLU A 10 12.41 -15.18 2.76
C GLU A 10 13.33 -13.95 2.76
N ASP A 11 13.43 -13.28 1.62
CA ASP A 11 14.11 -12.00 1.54
C ASP A 11 13.21 -10.83 2.00
N ALA A 12 13.80 -9.67 2.28
CA ALA A 12 13.08 -8.52 2.82
C ALA A 12 11.96 -8.01 1.88
N LYS A 13 12.13 -8.10 0.55
CA LYS A 13 11.12 -7.67 -0.42
C LYS A 13 9.94 -8.62 -0.43
N SER A 14 10.21 -9.93 -0.46
CA SER A 14 9.21 -11.00 -0.36
C SER A 14 8.42 -10.90 0.95
N TYR A 15 9.11 -10.63 2.06
CA TYR A 15 8.49 -10.37 3.36
C TYR A 15 7.51 -9.19 3.30
N ILE A 16 7.94 -8.03 2.78
CA ILE A 16 7.08 -6.84 2.68
C ILE A 16 5.88 -7.12 1.77
N GLU A 17 6.04 -7.79 0.64
CA GLU A 17 4.91 -8.10 -0.24
C GLU A 17 3.90 -9.05 0.41
N ARG A 18 4.35 -9.91 1.33
CA ARG A 18 3.46 -10.77 2.11
C ARG A 18 2.71 -9.99 3.19
N VAL A 19 3.39 -9.15 3.97
CA VAL A 19 2.82 -8.53 5.19
C VAL A 19 2.38 -7.07 5.04
N GLY A 20 2.82 -6.38 3.99
CA GLY A 20 2.66 -4.94 3.80
C GLY A 20 1.22 -4.47 3.64
N GLY A 21 0.28 -5.39 3.42
CA GLY A 21 -1.13 -5.10 3.16
C GLY A 21 -2.03 -4.85 4.38
N TRP A 22 -1.50 -4.71 5.58
CA TRP A 22 -2.30 -4.55 6.80
C TRP A 22 -2.33 -3.10 7.27
N ASP A 23 -3.52 -2.55 7.55
CA ASP A 23 -3.63 -1.19 8.07
C ASP A 23 -3.01 -1.12 9.49
N GLY A 24 -2.15 -0.13 9.74
CA GLY A 24 -1.36 -0.05 10.98
C GLY A 24 -0.16 -1.01 11.09
N ALA A 25 0.04 -1.91 10.11
CA ALA A 25 1.18 -2.84 10.08
C ALA A 25 2.53 -2.20 9.91
N LYS A 26 2.57 -0.97 9.39
CA LYS A 26 3.82 -0.30 9.02
C LYS A 26 4.83 -0.33 10.16
N ILE A 27 4.40 -0.09 11.40
CA ILE A 27 5.29 -0.10 12.57
C ILE A 27 5.90 -1.49 12.80
N LYS A 28 5.08 -2.55 12.76
CA LYS A 28 5.52 -3.94 12.96
C LYS A 28 6.42 -4.41 11.82
N MET A 29 6.03 -4.16 10.57
CA MET A 29 6.82 -4.47 9.39
C MET A 29 8.19 -3.79 9.45
N MET A 30 8.24 -2.50 9.79
CA MET A 30 9.47 -1.74 9.93
C MET A 30 10.35 -2.25 11.07
N ALA A 31 9.75 -2.71 12.18
CA ALA A 31 10.51 -3.31 13.28
C ALA A 31 11.20 -4.61 12.83
N VAL A 32 10.50 -5.46 12.08
CA VAL A 32 11.06 -6.72 11.56
C VAL A 32 12.12 -6.49 10.49
N LEU A 33 11.93 -5.50 9.61
CA LEU A 33 12.97 -5.09 8.66
C LEU A 33 14.26 -4.65 9.35
N GLN A 34 14.14 -4.00 10.50
CA GLN A 34 15.29 -3.57 11.30
C GLN A 34 15.91 -4.74 12.08
N SER A 35 15.11 -5.57 12.76
CA SER A 35 15.62 -6.61 13.67
C SER A 35 16.09 -7.87 12.94
N GLU A 36 15.35 -8.33 11.93
CA GLU A 36 15.61 -9.62 11.27
C GLU A 36 16.41 -9.47 9.97
N PHE A 37 16.26 -8.32 9.30
CA PHE A 37 16.91 -8.07 8.01
C PHE A 37 18.02 -7.00 8.07
N GLY A 38 18.22 -6.35 9.22
CA GLY A 38 19.31 -5.39 9.43
C GLY A 38 19.18 -4.06 8.69
N TYR A 39 18.00 -3.72 8.17
CA TYR A 39 17.79 -2.43 7.48
C TYR A 39 17.78 -1.27 8.48
N LYS A 40 18.33 -0.12 8.10
CA LYS A 40 18.11 1.13 8.85
C LYS A 40 16.69 1.64 8.62
N HIS A 41 16.18 2.47 9.52
CA HIS A 41 14.82 3.03 9.40
C HIS A 41 14.56 3.72 8.05
N GLY A 42 15.51 4.51 7.54
CA GLY A 42 15.37 5.16 6.23
C GLY A 42 15.27 4.15 5.08
N ASP A 43 16.11 3.12 5.10
CA ASP A 43 16.19 2.11 4.04
C ASP A 43 14.97 1.18 4.07
N ALA A 44 14.54 0.75 5.26
CA ALA A 44 13.32 -0.01 5.46
C ALA A 44 12.08 0.77 4.97
N LYS A 45 12.06 2.09 5.19
CA LYS A 45 10.99 2.96 4.68
C LYS A 45 11.03 2.98 3.16
N THR A 46 12.19 3.19 2.54
CA THR A 46 12.34 3.18 1.08
C THR A 46 11.90 1.85 0.48
N LEU A 47 12.32 0.72 1.07
CA LEU A 47 11.95 -0.61 0.62
C LEU A 47 10.44 -0.87 0.78
N SER A 48 9.81 -0.40 1.87
CA SER A 48 8.36 -0.55 2.03
C SER A 48 7.54 0.14 0.91
N LEU A 49 8.09 1.22 0.34
CA LEU A 49 7.45 1.96 -0.75
C LEU A 49 7.55 1.25 -2.10
N THR A 50 8.31 0.16 -2.21
CA THR A 50 8.32 -0.67 -3.43
C THR A 50 7.23 -1.74 -3.41
N SER A 51 6.50 -1.93 -2.30
CA SER A 51 5.52 -3.00 -2.19
C SER A 51 4.17 -2.65 -2.79
N SER A 52 3.74 -3.44 -3.77
CA SER A 52 2.42 -3.31 -4.40
C SER A 52 1.31 -3.53 -3.39
N ARG A 53 1.48 -4.51 -2.48
CA ARG A 53 0.46 -4.80 -1.46
C ARG A 53 0.28 -3.66 -0.47
N PHE A 54 1.38 -3.02 -0.04
CA PHE A 54 1.31 -1.84 0.81
C PHE A 54 0.50 -0.71 0.16
N TRP A 55 0.78 -0.43 -1.11
CA TRP A 55 0.09 0.62 -1.85
C TRP A 55 -1.39 0.32 -2.05
N MET A 56 -1.73 -0.92 -2.39
CA MET A 56 -3.13 -1.33 -2.54
C MET A 56 -3.92 -1.11 -1.25
N THR A 57 -3.37 -1.52 -0.10
CA THR A 57 -4.01 -1.27 1.20
C THR A 57 -4.09 0.22 1.52
N PHE A 58 -3.04 0.99 1.25
CA PHE A 58 -3.07 2.43 1.44
C PHE A 58 -4.19 3.09 0.62
N PHE A 59 -4.31 2.76 -0.66
CA PHE A 59 -5.35 3.30 -1.53
C PHE A 59 -6.73 2.87 -1.05
N ARG A 60 -6.93 1.59 -0.71
CA ARG A 60 -8.20 1.10 -0.15
C ARG A 60 -8.61 1.89 1.09
N SER A 61 -7.72 2.01 2.07
CA SER A 61 -8.02 2.74 3.31
C SER A 61 -8.24 4.24 3.10
N LYS A 62 -7.67 4.84 2.04
CA LYS A 62 -7.92 6.25 1.71
C LYS A 62 -9.22 6.43 0.95
N LEU A 63 -9.50 5.60 -0.04
CA LEU A 63 -10.74 5.62 -0.81
C LEU A 63 -11.95 5.32 0.08
N ALA A 64 -11.85 4.35 1.00
CA ALA A 64 -12.90 4.09 2.00
C ALA A 64 -13.24 5.34 2.83
N ARG A 65 -12.23 6.10 3.25
CA ARG A 65 -12.43 7.35 4.00
C ARG A 65 -13.01 8.46 3.14
N MET A 66 -12.59 8.56 1.88
CA MET A 66 -13.14 9.54 0.94
C MET A 66 -14.62 9.25 0.64
N HIS A 67 -14.94 7.99 0.38
CA HIS A 67 -16.29 7.49 0.15
C HIS A 67 -17.19 7.74 1.37
N ALA A 68 -16.74 7.37 2.57
CA ALA A 68 -17.46 7.63 3.81
C ALA A 68 -17.66 9.13 4.11
N ALA A 69 -16.80 10.00 3.57
CA ALA A 69 -16.93 11.45 3.67
C ALA A 69 -17.79 12.08 2.56
N GLY A 70 -18.42 11.26 1.70
CA GLY A 70 -19.30 11.73 0.63
C GLY A 70 -18.56 12.30 -0.59
N ASN A 71 -17.27 12.01 -0.75
CA ASN A 71 -16.55 12.42 -1.97
C ASN A 71 -17.02 11.58 -3.15
N GLY A 72 -17.07 12.20 -4.33
CA GLY A 72 -17.47 11.50 -5.55
C GLY A 72 -16.38 10.67 -6.21
N ARG A 73 -16.79 9.78 -7.11
CA ARG A 73 -15.90 8.81 -7.78
C ARG A 73 -14.75 9.48 -8.52
N ALA A 74 -15.04 10.60 -9.18
CA ALA A 74 -14.03 11.38 -9.90
C ALA A 74 -12.92 11.92 -8.97
N ALA A 75 -13.27 12.29 -7.73
CA ALA A 75 -12.29 12.72 -6.73
C ALA A 75 -11.41 11.54 -6.29
N GLY A 76 -12.02 10.36 -6.06
CA GLY A 76 -11.28 9.12 -5.76
C GLY A 76 -10.30 8.73 -6.87
N ARG A 77 -10.75 8.78 -8.13
CA ARG A 77 -9.89 8.55 -9.31
C ARG A 77 -8.71 9.53 -9.35
N ARG A 78 -8.98 10.83 -9.28
CA ARG A 78 -7.94 11.87 -9.30
C ARG A 78 -6.93 11.69 -8.18
N PHE A 79 -7.37 11.27 -7.00
CA PHE A 79 -6.46 10.97 -5.90
C PHE A 79 -5.46 9.86 -6.26
N VAL A 80 -5.92 8.75 -6.84
CA VAL A 80 -5.03 7.64 -7.23
C VAL A 80 -4.13 8.05 -8.40
N GLU A 81 -4.67 8.74 -9.41
CA GLU A 81 -3.91 9.22 -10.57
C GLU A 81 -2.81 10.21 -10.17
N ASN A 82 -3.12 11.20 -9.33
CA ASN A 82 -2.10 12.12 -8.80
C ASN A 82 -1.03 11.36 -8.03
N ARG A 83 -1.41 10.29 -7.30
CA ARG A 83 -0.47 9.43 -6.60
C ARG A 83 0.33 8.50 -7.50
N ASN A 84 -0.13 8.21 -8.71
CA ASN A 84 0.71 7.56 -9.70
C ASN A 84 1.74 8.55 -10.26
N SER A 85 1.38 9.82 -10.43
CA SER A 85 2.25 10.87 -11.02
C SER A 85 3.29 11.42 -10.05
N ASP A 86 2.96 11.56 -8.77
CA ASP A 86 3.82 12.16 -7.74
C ASP A 86 5.07 11.31 -7.39
N TRP A 87 5.15 10.07 -7.88
CA TRP A 87 6.06 9.05 -7.36
C TRP A 87 7.04 8.62 -8.44
N GLY A 88 8.31 8.97 -8.24
CA GLY A 88 9.40 8.64 -9.17
C GLY A 88 9.57 7.14 -9.48
N ILE A 89 10.44 6.87 -10.44
CA ILE A 89 10.74 5.56 -11.04
C ILE A 89 10.87 4.44 -9.98
N GLY A 90 10.20 3.30 -10.22
CA GLY A 90 10.36 2.07 -9.44
C GLY A 90 9.29 1.79 -8.39
N LYS A 91 8.20 2.58 -8.35
CA LYS A 91 7.06 2.32 -7.47
C LYS A 91 5.88 1.71 -8.25
N PRO A 92 5.03 0.89 -7.59
CA PRO A 92 3.87 0.29 -8.24
C PRO A 92 2.91 1.38 -8.72
N THR A 93 2.67 1.42 -10.03
CA THR A 93 1.71 2.32 -10.67
C THR A 93 0.49 1.51 -11.05
N LEU A 94 -0.70 1.94 -10.61
CA LEU A 94 -1.95 1.29 -11.02
C LEU A 94 -2.35 1.72 -12.43
N THR A 95 -2.68 0.78 -13.29
CA THR A 95 -3.29 1.05 -14.60
C THR A 95 -4.68 1.67 -14.44
N PRO A 96 -5.22 2.35 -15.47
CA PRO A 96 -6.59 2.88 -15.42
C PRO A 96 -7.64 1.83 -15.06
N THR A 97 -7.49 0.60 -15.55
CA THR A 97 -8.38 -0.52 -15.25
C THR A 97 -8.29 -0.94 -13.78
N GLU A 98 -7.09 -1.02 -13.21
CA GLU A 98 -6.91 -1.34 -11.79
C GLU A 98 -7.47 -0.24 -10.88
N ILE A 99 -7.35 1.03 -11.29
CA ILE A 99 -7.98 2.15 -10.58
C ILE A 99 -9.51 1.99 -10.58
N ASP A 100 -10.11 1.64 -11.72
CA ASP A 100 -11.57 1.41 -11.78
C ASP A 100 -12.02 0.23 -10.94
N GLN A 101 -11.30 -0.89 -11.01
CA GLN A 101 -11.59 -2.08 -10.20
C GLN A 101 -11.53 -1.72 -8.72
N LEU A 102 -10.50 -0.99 -8.30
CA LEU A 102 -10.34 -0.53 -6.93
C LEU A 102 -11.48 0.40 -6.48
N LEU A 103 -11.91 1.34 -7.33
CA LEU A 103 -13.04 2.23 -7.02
C LEU A 103 -14.37 1.47 -6.94
N ASN A 104 -14.54 0.41 -7.74
CA ASN A 104 -15.73 -0.43 -7.74
C ASN A 104 -15.90 -1.26 -6.46
N GLU A 105 -14.83 -1.46 -5.67
CA GLU A 105 -14.90 -2.16 -4.38
C GLU A 105 -15.81 -1.44 -3.36
N PHE A 106 -16.05 -0.13 -3.53
CA PHE A 106 -16.81 0.70 -2.58
C PHE A 106 -18.29 0.89 -2.96
N GLY A 107 -18.75 0.28 -4.06
CA GLY A 107 -20.13 0.40 -4.54
C GLY A 107 -20.44 1.79 -5.09
N ASP A 108 -21.63 2.30 -4.77
CA ASP A 108 -22.11 3.58 -5.29
C ASP A 108 -21.40 4.75 -4.62
N TRP A 109 -20.81 5.62 -5.45
CA TRP A 109 -20.21 6.87 -5.01
C TRP A 109 -21.26 7.99 -5.06
N GLN A 110 -21.03 9.07 -4.32
CA GLN A 110 -21.84 10.28 -4.51
C GLN A 110 -21.47 10.92 -5.87
N ASP A 111 -22.47 11.35 -6.63
CA ASP A 111 -22.29 12.06 -7.89
C ASP A 111 -22.07 13.57 -7.68
#